data_AF-A0A7C3I2Q5-F1
#
_entry.id   AF-A0A7C3I2Q5-F1
#
_cell.length_a   1.000
_cell.length_b   1.000
_cell.length_c   1.000
_cell.angle_alpha   90.00
_cell.angle_beta   90.00
_cell.angle_gamma   90.00
#
_symmetry.space_group_name_H-M   'P 1'
#
loop_
_entity.id
_entity.type
_entity.pdbx_description
1 polymer ?
#
loop_
_entity_poly.entity_id
_entity_poly.type
_entity_poly.pdbx_seq_one_letter_code
_entity_poly.pdbx_strand_id
1 'polypeptide(L)'
;MSISTYLETAPLFEITKYTGTPPKEGVAFSGYPRQHPFEPEKLIFVYDPLGSNPIIMEFKLCDVLFVEDLPAMVTEAGESLRMVKIWVRKGAYGVIHEPFEVQDSLQFLNTSRTLHERLMRSLNK
;
A
#
# COMPACT_ATOMS: atom_id res chain seq x y z
N MET A 1 -35.07 25.05 2.73
CA MET A 1 -34.83 23.58 2.72
C MET A 1 -33.95 23.24 3.91
N SER A 2 -34.34 22.26 4.72
CA SER A 2 -33.61 21.87 5.94
C SER A 2 -32.45 20.94 5.60
N ILE A 3 -31.36 21.00 6.35
CA ILE A 3 -30.22 20.08 6.21
C ILE A 3 -30.64 18.61 6.42
N SER A 4 -31.70 18.38 7.20
CA SER A 4 -32.30 17.06 7.39
C SER A 4 -32.75 16.43 6.07
N THR A 5 -33.26 17.23 5.13
CA THR A 5 -33.71 16.76 3.82
C THR A 5 -32.54 16.27 2.96
N TYR A 6 -31.34 16.85 3.11
CA TYR A 6 -30.15 16.39 2.40
C TYR A 6 -29.62 15.07 2.94
N LEU A 7 -29.66 14.85 4.25
CA LEU A 7 -29.23 13.60 4.88
C LEU A 7 -30.15 12.43 4.54
N GLU A 8 -31.46 12.68 4.39
CA GLU A 8 -32.44 11.66 3.99
C GLU A 8 -32.38 11.33 2.48
N THR A 9 -31.84 12.24 1.65
CA THR A 9 -31.71 12.05 0.19
C THR A 9 -30.38 11.40 -0.20
N ALA A 10 -29.42 11.33 0.73
CA ALA A 10 -28.15 10.65 0.49
C ALA A 10 -28.42 9.14 0.32
N PRO A 11 -28.02 8.51 -0.80
CA PRO A 11 -28.19 7.08 -0.97
C PRO A 11 -27.47 6.35 0.16
N LEU A 12 -28.20 5.46 0.85
CA LEU A 12 -27.59 4.51 1.79
C LEU A 12 -26.42 3.83 1.07
N PHE A 13 -25.22 3.91 1.63
CA PHE A 13 -24.05 3.21 1.10
C PHE A 13 -24.43 1.75 0.81
N GLU A 14 -24.30 1.34 -0.46
CA GLU A 14 -24.47 -0.06 -0.83
C GLU A 14 -23.48 -0.88 0.00
N ILE A 15 -24.02 -1.76 0.86
CA ILE A 15 -23.24 -2.76 1.57
C ILE A 15 -22.56 -3.60 0.49
N THR A 16 -21.29 -3.31 0.22
CA THR A 16 -20.54 -3.98 -0.82
C THR A 16 -20.48 -5.46 -0.48
N LYS A 17 -20.84 -6.30 -1.44
CA LYS A 17 -21.01 -7.75 -1.25
C LYS A 17 -19.67 -8.38 -0.87
N TYR A 18 -19.56 -8.85 0.38
CA TYR A 18 -18.44 -9.67 0.87
C TYR A 18 -18.22 -10.86 -0.08
N THR A 19 -17.09 -10.87 -0.77
CA THR A 19 -16.76 -11.92 -1.74
C THR A 19 -15.47 -12.61 -1.31
N GLY A 20 -15.58 -13.83 -0.80
CA GLY A 20 -14.44 -14.72 -0.56
C GLY A 20 -13.69 -14.48 0.75
N THR A 21 -13.33 -15.57 1.41
CA THR A 21 -12.33 -15.53 2.49
C THR A 21 -10.96 -15.31 1.86
N PRO A 22 -10.15 -14.37 2.38
CA PRO A 22 -8.81 -14.15 1.86
C PRO A 22 -7.97 -15.43 2.04
N PRO A 23 -7.13 -15.80 1.05
CA PRO A 23 -6.27 -16.98 1.15
C PRO A 23 -5.34 -16.89 2.37
N LYS A 24 -5.25 -17.98 3.14
CA LYS A 24 -4.38 -18.05 4.35
C LYS A 24 -2.90 -17.83 4.05
N GLU A 25 -2.48 -18.06 2.81
CA GLU A 25 -1.10 -17.94 2.34
C GLU A 25 -0.76 -16.53 1.82
N GLY A 26 -1.72 -15.61 1.82
CA GLY A 26 -1.54 -14.23 1.37
C GLY A 26 -1.12 -13.28 2.48
N VAL A 27 -0.16 -12.40 2.19
CA VAL A 27 0.20 -11.25 3.03
C VAL A 27 -0.62 -10.06 2.57
N ALA A 28 -1.34 -9.42 3.49
CA ALA A 28 -2.25 -8.33 3.19
C ALA A 28 -1.54 -6.97 3.17
N PHE A 29 -1.81 -6.17 2.16
CA PHE A 29 -1.37 -4.77 2.03
C PHE A 29 -2.56 -3.89 1.67
N SER A 30 -2.68 -2.74 2.33
CA SER A 30 -3.74 -1.75 2.05
C SER A 30 -3.11 -0.48 1.47
N GLY A 31 -3.67 0.05 0.39
CA GLY A 31 -3.02 1.10 -0.37
C GLY A 31 -3.74 1.47 -1.65
N TYR A 32 -3.09 2.31 -2.43
CA TYR A 32 -3.58 2.76 -3.73
C TYR A 32 -2.91 1.96 -4.85
N PRO A 33 -3.68 1.21 -5.67
CA PRO A 33 -3.14 0.41 -6.76
C PRO A 33 -3.02 1.22 -8.06
N ARG A 34 -1.95 0.99 -8.81
CA ARG A 34 -1.73 1.56 -10.14
C ARG A 34 -1.10 0.54 -11.08
N GLN A 35 -1.63 0.41 -12.28
CA GLN A 35 -0.99 -0.44 -13.29
C GLN A 35 0.37 0.15 -13.68
N HIS A 36 1.40 -0.68 -13.83
CA HIS A 36 2.71 -0.20 -14.26
C HIS A 36 2.63 0.35 -15.71
N PRO A 37 3.17 1.54 -16.02
CA PRO A 37 2.95 2.21 -17.31
C PRO A 37 3.44 1.43 -18.54
N PHE A 38 4.51 0.64 -18.38
CA PHE A 38 5.17 -0.06 -19.49
C PHE A 38 5.09 -1.59 -19.39
N GLU A 39 4.73 -2.12 -18.23
CA GLU A 39 4.78 -3.56 -17.95
C GLU A 39 3.40 -3.99 -17.41
N PRO A 40 2.47 -4.40 -18.29
CA PRO A 40 1.08 -4.63 -17.89
C PRO A 40 0.91 -5.77 -16.88
N GLU A 41 1.92 -6.64 -16.74
CA GLU A 41 1.97 -7.75 -15.77
C GLU A 41 2.38 -7.32 -14.35
N LYS A 42 2.69 -6.03 -14.15
CA LYS A 42 3.12 -5.48 -12.87
C LYS A 42 2.12 -4.48 -12.30
N LEU A 43 2.04 -4.50 -10.98
CA LEU A 43 1.25 -3.60 -10.16
C LEU A 43 2.19 -2.71 -9.37
N ILE A 44 2.07 -1.40 -9.56
CA ILE A 44 2.60 -0.39 -8.64
C ILE A 44 1.57 -0.22 -7.53
N PHE A 45 2.02 -0.24 -6.28
CA PHE A 45 1.18 -0.15 -5.11
C PHE A 45 1.75 0.87 -4.14
N VAL A 46 1.00 1.95 -3.90
CA VAL A 46 1.38 2.97 -2.94
C VAL A 46 0.77 2.61 -1.59
N TYR A 47 1.61 2.21 -0.66
CA TYR A 47 1.22 1.96 0.71
C TYR A 47 1.18 3.28 1.49
N ASP A 48 0.11 3.44 2.25
CA ASP A 48 -0.16 4.63 3.06
C ASP A 48 -0.04 5.96 2.27
N PRO A 49 -0.82 6.14 1.19
CA PRO A 49 -0.66 7.28 0.28
C PRO A 49 -0.93 8.65 0.92
N LEU A 50 -1.68 8.70 2.03
CA LEU A 50 -2.03 9.92 2.77
C LEU A 50 -1.24 10.07 4.07
N GLY A 51 -0.40 9.08 4.40
CA GLY A 51 0.42 9.11 5.60
C GLY A 51 1.70 9.94 5.45
N SER A 52 2.49 9.96 6.52
CA SER A 52 3.72 10.75 6.57
C SER A 52 4.84 10.19 5.68
N ASN A 53 4.83 8.88 5.44
CA ASN A 53 5.87 8.17 4.69
C ASN A 53 5.23 7.20 3.68
N PRO A 54 4.73 7.69 2.53
CA PRO A 54 4.18 6.82 1.49
C PRO A 54 5.29 5.94 0.91
N ILE A 55 5.04 4.63 0.85
CA ILE A 55 5.99 3.65 0.31
C ILE A 55 5.48 3.16 -1.04
N ILE A 56 6.30 3.30 -2.08
CA ILE A 56 5.99 2.77 -3.40
C ILE A 56 6.54 1.34 -3.48
N MET A 57 5.65 0.38 -3.69
CA MET A 57 5.99 -1.01 -3.91
C MET A 57 5.59 -1.45 -5.31
N GLU A 58 6.27 -2.47 -5.82
CA GLU A 58 5.94 -3.14 -7.08
C GLU A 58 5.77 -4.64 -6.84
N PHE A 59 4.70 -5.20 -7.38
CA PHE A 59 4.37 -6.63 -7.34
C PHE A 59 4.05 -7.15 -8.74
N LYS A 60 4.30 -8.43 -8.99
CA LYS A 60 3.76 -9.11 -10.18
C LYS A 60 2.29 -9.42 -9.98
N LEU A 61 1.47 -9.21 -11.00
CA LEU A 61 0.04 -9.51 -10.95
C LEU A 61 -0.25 -10.99 -10.70
N CYS A 62 0.59 -11.90 -11.22
CA CYS A 62 0.46 -13.35 -11.00
C CYS A 62 0.61 -13.78 -9.53
N ASP A 63 1.20 -12.91 -8.69
CA ASP A 63 1.41 -13.16 -7.26
C ASP A 63 0.32 -12.52 -6.39
N VAL A 64 -0.55 -11.69 -6.97
CA VAL A 64 -1.72 -11.13 -6.27
C VAL A 64 -2.82 -12.19 -6.25
N LEU A 65 -3.11 -12.72 -5.06
CA LEU A 65 -4.06 -13.81 -4.86
C LEU A 65 -5.50 -13.33 -4.71
N PHE A 66 -5.68 -12.16 -4.10
CA PHE A 66 -6.99 -11.63 -3.80
C PHE A 66 -6.94 -10.10 -3.69
N VAL A 67 -8.03 -9.44 -4.08
CA VAL A 67 -8.19 -7.98 -4.01
C VAL A 67 -9.56 -7.68 -3.44
N GLU A 68 -9.59 -6.79 -2.45
CA GLU A 68 -10.80 -6.24 -1.83
C GLU A 68 -10.81 -4.73 -2.07
N ASP A 69 -11.91 -4.20 -2.59
CA ASP A 69 -12.12 -2.75 -2.65
C ASP A 69 -12.41 -2.20 -1.26
N LEU A 70 -11.66 -1.18 -0.85
CA LEU A 70 -11.89 -0.47 0.41
C LEU A 70 -12.70 0.81 0.15
N PRO A 71 -13.36 1.38 1.18
CA PRO A 71 -13.97 2.69 1.08
C PRO A 71 -12.96 3.72 0.55
N ALA A 72 -13.38 4.51 -0.43
CA ALA A 72 -12.53 5.56 -0.98
C ALA A 72 -12.24 6.61 0.10
N MET A 73 -10.99 7.06 0.16
CA MET A 73 -10.59 8.15 1.05
C MET A 73 -10.76 9.47 0.31
N VAL A 74 -11.25 10.50 1.02
CA VAL A 74 -11.43 11.84 0.48
C VAL A 74 -10.36 12.75 1.09
N THR A 75 -9.62 13.47 0.25
CA THR A 75 -8.63 14.46 0.68
C THR A 75 -9.32 15.76 1.12
N GLU A 76 -8.60 16.63 1.81
CA GLU A 76 -9.10 17.96 2.21
C GLU A 76 -9.50 18.82 0.99
N ALA A 77 -8.93 18.54 -0.19
CA ALA A 77 -9.27 19.18 -1.45
C ALA A 77 -10.54 18.62 -2.14
N GLY A 78 -11.17 17.59 -1.55
CA GLY A 78 -12.36 16.93 -2.11
C GLY A 78 -12.05 15.88 -3.18
N GLU A 79 -10.79 15.47 -3.34
CA GLU A 79 -10.41 14.42 -4.28
C GLU A 79 -10.64 13.03 -3.67
N SER A 80 -11.19 12.10 -4.46
CA SER A 80 -11.45 10.74 -4.02
C SER A 80 -10.33 9.79 -4.47
N LEU A 81 -9.65 9.16 -3.52
CA LEU A 81 -8.68 8.09 -3.76
C LEU A 81 -9.32 6.72 -3.53
N ARG A 82 -9.35 5.91 -4.59
CA ARG A 82 -9.76 4.50 -4.49
C ARG A 82 -8.70 3.70 -3.76
N MET A 83 -9.06 3.20 -2.58
CA MET A 83 -8.21 2.31 -1.80
C MET A 83 -8.57 0.87 -2.06
N VAL A 84 -7.57 -0.01 -2.05
CA VAL A 84 -7.78 -1.46 -2.10
C VAL A 84 -6.93 -2.13 -1.06
N LYS A 85 -7.34 -3.34 -0.69
CA LYS A 85 -6.54 -4.29 0.05
C LYS A 85 -6.19 -5.46 -0.85
N ILE A 86 -4.89 -5.71 -1.04
CA ILE A 86 -4.39 -6.83 -1.83
C ILE A 86 -3.79 -7.88 -0.91
N TRP A 87 -3.91 -9.15 -1.30
CA TRP A 87 -3.20 -10.26 -0.69
C TRP A 87 -2.19 -10.80 -1.67
N VAL A 88 -0.91 -10.65 -1.35
CA VAL A 88 0.19 -11.14 -2.18
C VAL A 88 0.68 -12.48 -1.63
N ARG A 89 0.96 -13.44 -2.51
CA ARG A 89 1.46 -14.77 -2.13
C ARG A 89 2.70 -14.66 -1.24
N LYS A 90 2.69 -15.34 -0.08
CA LYS A 90 3.86 -15.41 0.79
C LYS A 90 5.05 -16.05 0.04
N GLY A 91 6.20 -15.40 0.11
CA GLY A 91 7.42 -15.83 -0.61
C GLY A 91 7.54 -15.32 -2.04
N ALA A 92 6.53 -14.59 -2.55
CA ALA A 92 6.68 -13.83 -3.78
C ALA A 92 7.67 -12.67 -3.62
N TYR A 93 8.25 -12.23 -4.74
CA TYR A 93 9.17 -11.09 -4.77
C TYR A 93 8.39 -9.80 -4.98
N GLY A 94 8.66 -8.81 -4.14
CA GLY A 94 8.26 -7.42 -4.35
C GLY A 94 9.48 -6.52 -4.40
N VAL A 95 9.33 -5.36 -5.03
CA VAL A 95 10.37 -4.31 -5.07
C VAL A 95 9.84 -3.11 -4.29
N ILE A 96 10.68 -2.56 -3.40
CA ILE A 96 10.39 -1.30 -2.72
C ILE A 96 11.21 -0.22 -3.42
N HIS A 97 10.55 0.86 -3.84
CA HIS A 97 11.22 2.00 -4.45
C HIS A 97 11.52 3.05 -3.38
N GLU A 98 12.78 3.12 -2.98
CA GLU A 98 13.28 4.14 -2.06
C GLU A 98 14.10 5.18 -2.83
N PRO A 99 13.71 6.47 -2.80
CA PRO A 99 14.54 7.54 -3.34
C PRO A 99 15.89 7.59 -2.63
N PHE A 100 16.96 7.84 -3.37
CA PHE A 100 18.30 7.98 -2.81
C PHE A 100 19.03 9.18 -3.43
N GLU A 101 19.93 9.76 -2.64
CA GLU A 101 20.84 10.80 -3.13
C GLU A 101 21.94 10.18 -4.00
N VAL A 102 22.13 10.72 -5.20
CA VAL A 102 23.19 10.28 -6.10
C VAL A 102 24.53 10.82 -5.57
N GLN A 103 25.36 9.90 -5.09
CA GLN A 103 26.71 10.18 -4.60
C GLN A 103 27.67 9.13 -5.14
N ASP A 104 28.98 9.36 -4.98
CA ASP A 104 30.03 8.43 -5.41
C ASP A 104 29.94 7.04 -4.72
N SER A 105 29.25 6.96 -3.58
CA SER A 105 29.02 5.71 -2.85
C SER A 105 27.54 5.54 -2.46
N LEU A 106 26.97 4.36 -2.74
CA LEU A 106 25.61 3.99 -2.32
C LEU A 106 25.58 3.77 -0.80
N GLN A 107 24.98 4.70 -0.06
CA GLN A 107 24.91 4.60 1.42
C GLN A 107 23.80 3.66 1.92
N PHE A 108 22.73 3.45 1.14
CA PHE A 108 21.47 2.87 1.63
C PHE A 108 21.44 1.33 1.74
N LEU A 109 22.33 0.60 1.07
CA LEU A 109 22.30 -0.87 1.06
C LEU A 109 22.72 -1.51 2.40
N ASN A 110 23.36 -0.76 3.31
CA ASN A 110 23.94 -1.30 4.55
C ASN A 110 23.29 -0.75 5.83
N THR A 111 22.27 0.09 5.76
CA THR A 111 21.73 0.78 6.94
C THR A 111 21.14 -0.19 7.96
N SER A 112 20.38 -1.20 7.54
CA SER A 112 19.79 -2.19 8.45
C SER A 112 20.85 -3.03 9.16
N ARG A 113 21.88 -3.48 8.42
CA ARG A 113 22.99 -4.26 8.97
C ARG A 113 23.88 -3.45 9.91
N THR A 114 24.22 -2.23 9.53
CA THR A 114 25.08 -1.35 10.36
C THR A 114 24.35 -0.85 11.61
N LEU A 115 23.04 -0.60 11.54
CA LEU A 115 22.23 -0.20 12.69
C LEU A 115 22.01 -1.39 13.65
N HIS A 116 21.78 -2.60 13.12
CA HIS A 116 21.77 -3.83 13.90
C HIS A 116 23.13 -4.07 14.59
N GLU A 117 24.24 -3.98 13.85
CA GLU A 117 25.59 -4.13 14.41
C GLU A 117 25.91 -3.07 15.49
N ARG A 118 25.44 -1.83 15.32
CA ARG A 118 25.58 -0.76 16.33
C ARG A 118 24.76 -1.03 17.58
N LEU A 119 23.50 -1.46 17.44
CA LEU A 119 22.64 -1.85 18.56
C LEU A 119 23.21 -3.03 19.35
N MET A 120 23.68 -4.06 18.66
CA MET A 120 24.27 -5.24 19.30
C MET A 120 25.59 -4.90 20.02
N ARG A 121 26.36 -3.93 19.51
CA ARG A 121 27.56 -3.43 20.21
C ARG A 121 27.24 -2.58 21.45
N SER A 122 26.13 -1.83 21.46
CA SER A 122 25.76 -1.03 22.64
C SER A 122 25.17 -1.86 23.78
N LEU A 123 24.57 -3.01 23.47
CA LEU A 123 24.02 -3.94 24.47
C LEU A 123 25.09 -4.82 25.16
N ASN A 124 26.29 -4.90 24.59
CA ASN A 124 27.42 -5.68 25.12
C ASN A 124 28.47 -4.83 25.87
N LYS A 125 28.10 -3.62 26.31
CA LYS A 125 28.92 -2.73 27.14
C LYS A 125 28.33 -2.58 28.53
#